data_AF-X1JL82-F1
#
_entry.id   AF-X1JL82-F1
#
_cell.length_a   1.000
_cell.length_b   1.000
_cell.length_c   1.000
_cell.angle_alpha   90.00
_cell.angle_beta   90.00
_cell.angle_gamma   90.00
#
_symmetry.space_group_name_H-M   'P 1'
#
loop_
_entity.id
_entity.type
_entity.pdbx_description
1 polymer ?
#
loop_
_entity_poly.entity_id
_entity_poly.type
_entity_poly.pdbx_seq_one_letter_code
_entity_poly.pdbx_strand_id
1 'polypeptide(L)'
;MSKAIFSTILTLALATVAVAGTTQLSPVADTYTTPEGGCYGSETELLVANYDPAGHYERSMLKFDLTPHTGQQIDSAVLHLYRFFGCPMGGVTQTDFFHATEDWDESWSGSHVSHGTTIWANEGFDDNGWWEIDITTLV
;
A
#
# COMPACT_ATOMS: atom_id res chain seq x y z
N MET A 1 -37.82 64.14 7.31
CA MET A 1 -36.50 63.46 7.33
C MET A 1 -36.70 62.04 7.84
N SER A 2 -36.73 61.06 6.94
CA SER A 2 -36.91 59.64 7.27
C SER A 2 -35.55 59.01 7.59
N LYS A 3 -35.41 58.39 8.76
CA LYS A 3 -34.21 57.64 9.16
C LYS A 3 -34.38 56.19 8.72
N ALA A 4 -33.61 55.76 7.72
CA ALA A 4 -33.50 54.35 7.38
C ALA A 4 -32.65 53.63 8.44
N ILE A 5 -33.21 52.62 9.08
CA ILE A 5 -32.50 51.72 9.99
C ILE A 5 -31.89 50.62 9.13
N PHE A 6 -30.57 50.64 8.95
CA PHE A 6 -29.83 49.54 8.36
C PHE A 6 -29.69 48.43 9.41
N SER A 7 -30.33 47.29 9.17
CA SER A 7 -30.15 46.08 9.98
C SER A 7 -29.03 45.24 9.36
N THR A 8 -27.91 45.11 10.06
CA THR A 8 -26.79 44.26 9.65
C THR A 8 -27.06 42.82 10.09
N ILE A 9 -27.23 41.91 9.13
CA ILE A 9 -27.27 40.47 9.38
C ILE A 9 -25.83 39.99 9.57
N LEU A 10 -25.50 39.49 10.76
CA LEU A 10 -24.23 38.85 11.07
C LEU A 10 -24.35 37.37 10.74
N THR A 11 -23.77 36.94 9.63
CA THR A 11 -23.70 35.52 9.26
C THR A 11 -22.58 34.85 10.04
N LEU A 12 -22.93 33.94 10.95
CA LEU A 12 -21.96 33.11 11.67
C LEU A 12 -21.51 31.97 10.76
N ALA A 13 -20.28 32.02 10.25
CA ALA A 13 -19.69 30.90 9.53
C ALA A 13 -19.31 29.81 10.53
N LEU A 14 -20.01 28.67 10.53
CA LEU A 14 -19.55 27.48 11.23
C LEU A 14 -18.37 26.90 10.43
N ALA A 15 -17.16 27.01 10.98
CA ALA A 15 -16.04 26.25 10.48
C ALA A 15 -16.25 24.78 10.88
N THR A 16 -16.48 23.92 9.89
CA THR A 16 -16.38 22.47 10.07
C THR A 16 -14.91 22.13 10.27
N VAL A 17 -14.52 21.72 11.48
CA VAL A 17 -13.22 21.12 11.71
C VAL A 17 -13.27 19.70 11.14
N ALA A 18 -12.56 19.47 10.03
CA ALA A 18 -12.31 18.12 9.57
C ALA A 18 -11.41 17.43 10.61
N VAL A 19 -11.91 16.35 11.21
CA VAL A 19 -11.11 15.51 12.10
C VAL A 19 -10.48 14.43 11.23
N ALA A 20 -9.16 14.52 11.02
CA ALA A 20 -8.41 13.44 10.39
C ALA A 20 -8.43 12.22 11.32
N GLY A 21 -8.89 11.08 10.80
CA GLY A 21 -8.88 9.80 11.50
C GLY A 21 -7.79 8.90 10.94
N THR A 22 -7.22 8.04 11.80
CA THR A 22 -6.33 6.95 11.37
C THR A 22 -7.09 5.64 11.39
N THR A 23 -6.96 4.86 10.32
CA THR A 23 -7.47 3.49 10.24
C THR A 23 -6.32 2.52 10.00
N GLN A 24 -6.44 1.30 10.50
CA GLN A 24 -5.51 0.21 10.20
C GLN A 24 -6.24 -0.82 9.34
N LEU A 25 -5.60 -1.22 8.24
CA LEU A 25 -6.12 -2.22 7.32
C LEU A 25 -5.16 -3.40 7.29
N SER A 26 -5.69 -4.60 7.46
CA SER A 26 -4.96 -5.83 7.09
C SER A 26 -5.21 -6.13 5.61
N PRO A 27 -4.28 -6.79 4.92
CA PRO A 27 -4.55 -7.34 3.59
C PRO A 27 -5.79 -8.24 3.63
N VAL A 28 -6.63 -8.16 2.61
CA VAL A 28 -7.77 -9.08 2.39
C VAL A 28 -7.39 -10.29 1.55
N ALA A 29 -6.24 -10.21 0.89
CA ALA A 29 -5.56 -11.31 0.22
C ALA A 29 -4.07 -10.99 0.17
N ASP A 30 -3.22 -12.00 0.33
CA ASP A 30 -1.78 -11.90 0.17
C ASP A 30 -1.22 -13.18 -0.44
N THR A 31 -0.15 -13.04 -1.22
CA THR A 31 0.53 -14.18 -1.82
C THR A 31 1.90 -13.73 -2.30
N TYR A 32 2.73 -14.68 -2.69
CA TYR A 32 3.84 -14.40 -3.59
C TYR A 32 3.74 -15.31 -4.81
N THR A 33 4.53 -15.01 -5.83
CA THR A 33 4.56 -15.76 -7.09
C THR A 33 6.01 -16.05 -7.43
N THR A 34 6.27 -17.24 -7.97
CA THR A 34 7.60 -17.64 -8.44
C THR A 34 7.66 -17.51 -9.97
N PRO A 35 8.86 -17.56 -10.59
CA PRO A 35 8.99 -17.59 -12.05
C PRO A 35 8.20 -18.72 -12.71
N GLU A 36 8.04 -19.86 -12.02
CA GLU A 36 7.26 -21.01 -12.46
C GLU A 36 5.73 -20.82 -12.29
N GLY A 37 5.32 -19.71 -11.67
CA GLY A 37 3.94 -19.42 -11.29
C GLY A 37 3.59 -19.93 -9.89
N GLY A 38 2.29 -20.11 -9.65
CA GLY A 38 1.75 -20.51 -8.36
C GLY A 38 1.24 -19.37 -7.50
N CYS A 39 0.42 -19.73 -6.53
CA CYS A 39 -0.15 -18.85 -5.50
C CYS A 39 0.12 -19.50 -4.14
N TYR A 40 0.70 -18.73 -3.24
CA TYR A 40 1.17 -19.15 -1.93
C TYR A 40 0.46 -18.39 -0.80
N GLY A 41 -0.79 -17.95 -1.01
CA GLY A 41 -1.55 -17.23 0.02
C GLY A 41 -1.94 -18.07 1.24
N SER A 42 -1.71 -19.38 1.22
CA SER A 42 -1.82 -20.23 2.41
C SER A 42 -0.55 -20.28 3.25
N GLU A 43 0.57 -19.75 2.75
CA GLU A 43 1.84 -19.70 3.49
C GLU A 43 1.79 -18.61 4.56
N THR A 44 2.61 -18.77 5.60
CA THR A 44 2.68 -17.80 6.71
C THR A 44 3.71 -16.70 6.48
N GLU A 45 4.34 -16.68 5.31
CA GLU A 45 5.41 -15.76 4.94
C GLU A 45 5.29 -15.33 3.48
N LEU A 46 5.81 -14.13 3.20
CA LEU A 46 5.91 -13.58 1.85
C LEU A 46 7.37 -13.58 1.42
N LEU A 47 7.61 -14.05 0.19
CA LEU A 47 8.94 -14.04 -0.42
C LEU A 47 9.02 -12.96 -1.49
N VAL A 48 10.17 -12.27 -1.48
CA VAL A 48 10.59 -11.34 -2.53
C VAL A 48 12.05 -11.64 -2.87
N ALA A 49 12.34 -11.77 -4.15
CA ALA A 49 13.71 -11.88 -4.60
C ALA A 49 13.90 -11.31 -5.99
N ASN A 50 15.12 -10.89 -6.25
CA ASN A 50 15.61 -10.52 -7.57
C ASN A 50 17.04 -11.03 -7.70
N TYR A 51 17.19 -12.31 -7.99
CA TYR A 51 18.48 -12.99 -8.04
C TYR A 51 18.68 -13.68 -9.39
N ASP A 52 19.19 -12.88 -10.34
CA ASP A 52 19.52 -13.31 -11.71
C ASP A 52 20.34 -14.61 -11.79
N PRO A 53 21.40 -14.84 -10.98
CA PRO A 53 22.28 -16.00 -11.18
C PRO A 53 21.60 -17.36 -11.03
N ALA A 54 20.45 -17.43 -10.35
CA ALA A 54 19.65 -18.66 -10.24
C ALA A 54 18.19 -18.46 -10.69
N GLY A 55 17.89 -17.33 -11.36
CA GLY A 55 16.57 -17.05 -11.90
C GLY A 55 15.47 -16.93 -10.84
N HIS A 56 15.81 -16.59 -9.60
CA HIS A 56 14.84 -16.41 -8.52
C HIS A 56 14.25 -15.00 -8.57
N TYR A 57 12.99 -14.90 -8.99
CA TYR A 57 12.26 -13.65 -9.14
C TYR A 57 10.91 -13.70 -8.43
N GLU A 58 10.93 -13.99 -7.14
CA GLU A 58 9.74 -14.02 -6.31
C GLU A 58 9.15 -12.61 -6.18
N ARG A 59 7.83 -12.48 -6.38
CA ARG A 59 7.10 -11.21 -6.20
C ARG A 59 5.97 -11.40 -5.20
N SER A 60 6.00 -10.62 -4.13
CA SER A 60 4.89 -10.52 -3.18
C SER A 60 3.77 -9.64 -3.72
N MET A 61 2.54 -9.98 -3.37
CA MET A 61 1.32 -9.29 -3.78
C MET A 61 0.44 -9.13 -2.54
N LEU A 62 -0.03 -7.90 -2.32
CA LEU A 62 -0.89 -7.54 -1.19
C LEU A 62 -2.13 -6.83 -1.73
N LYS A 63 -3.31 -7.25 -1.28
CA LYS A 63 -4.59 -6.61 -1.64
C LYS A 63 -5.25 -6.03 -0.40
N PHE A 64 -5.72 -4.79 -0.50
CA PHE A 64 -6.46 -4.11 0.56
C PHE A 64 -7.84 -3.71 0.05
N ASP A 65 -8.88 -3.87 0.87
CA ASP A 65 -10.21 -3.35 0.55
C ASP A 65 -10.32 -1.88 0.98
N LEU A 66 -10.31 -0.99 -0.01
CA LEU A 66 -10.45 0.45 0.20
C LEU A 66 -11.89 0.93 -0.02
N THR A 67 -12.85 0.04 -0.29
CA THR A 67 -14.26 0.40 -0.54
C THR A 67 -14.83 1.31 0.55
N PRO A 68 -14.61 1.06 1.86
CA PRO A 68 -15.11 1.94 2.93
C PRO A 68 -14.56 3.37 2.90
N HIS A 69 -13.47 3.61 2.18
CA HIS A 69 -12.74 4.88 2.10
C HIS A 69 -12.96 5.62 0.78
N THR A 70 -13.79 5.09 -0.11
CA THR A 70 -14.08 5.70 -1.42
C THR A 70 -14.60 7.13 -1.26
N GLY A 71 -13.96 8.07 -1.97
CA GLY A 71 -14.33 9.49 -1.96
C GLY A 71 -13.84 10.29 -0.75
N GLN A 72 -13.05 9.66 0.15
CA GLN A 72 -12.34 10.36 1.22
C GLN A 72 -11.01 10.89 0.70
N GLN A 73 -10.55 12.01 1.27
CA GLN A 73 -9.18 12.47 1.06
C GLN A 73 -8.24 11.64 1.95
N ILE A 74 -7.18 11.10 1.37
CA ILE A 74 -6.13 10.39 2.09
C ILE A 74 -4.94 11.35 2.24
N ASP A 75 -4.62 11.72 3.48
CA ASP A 75 -3.51 12.63 3.78
C ASP A 75 -2.17 11.88 3.96
N SER A 76 -2.22 10.60 4.35
CA SER A 76 -1.05 9.74 4.55
C SER A 76 -1.46 8.27 4.48
N ALA A 77 -0.62 7.44 3.87
CA ALA A 77 -0.70 5.99 3.95
C ALA A 77 0.69 5.38 4.12
N VAL A 78 0.79 4.47 5.09
CA VAL A 78 2.05 3.81 5.45
C VAL A 78 1.80 2.31 5.41
N LEU A 79 2.63 1.59 4.66
CA LEU A 79 2.67 0.13 4.66
C LEU A 79 3.65 -0.34 5.73
N HIS A 80 3.18 -1.18 6.65
CA HIS A 80 4.00 -1.80 7.68
C HIS A 80 4.38 -3.22 7.28
N LEU A 81 5.67 -3.49 7.10
CA LEU A 81 6.19 -4.83 6.79
C LEU A 81 7.16 -5.30 7.87
N TYR A 82 7.05 -6.56 8.27
CA TYR A 82 8.01 -7.19 9.18
C TYR A 82 8.96 -8.09 8.42
N ARG A 83 10.23 -7.70 8.34
CA ARG A 83 11.28 -8.58 7.83
C ARG A 83 11.80 -9.47 8.95
N PHE A 84 11.65 -10.78 8.80
CA PHE A 84 12.16 -11.75 9.78
C PHE A 84 13.42 -12.49 9.30
N PHE A 85 13.68 -12.46 8.00
CA PHE A 85 14.79 -13.18 7.38
C PHE A 85 15.29 -12.45 6.13
N GLY A 86 16.58 -12.58 5.86
CA GLY A 86 17.19 -12.28 4.57
C GLY A 86 18.33 -13.27 4.31
N CYS A 87 18.47 -13.70 3.06
CA CYS A 87 19.50 -14.67 2.71
C CYS A 87 20.91 -14.07 2.96
N PRO A 88 21.75 -14.70 3.82
CA PRO A 88 22.90 -14.05 4.47
C PRO A 88 24.09 -13.72 3.54
N MET A 89 23.99 -13.97 2.24
CA MET A 89 24.99 -13.54 1.25
C MET A 89 24.54 -12.36 0.39
N GLY A 90 23.28 -11.91 0.50
CA GLY A 90 22.64 -10.99 -0.45
C GLY A 90 22.73 -9.50 -0.12
N GLY A 91 23.14 -9.12 1.10
CA GLY A 91 23.15 -7.71 1.51
C GLY A 91 21.73 -7.13 1.65
N VAL A 92 21.53 -5.92 1.12
CA VAL A 92 20.26 -5.18 1.17
C VAL A 92 19.27 -5.75 0.15
N THR A 93 18.06 -6.11 0.58
CA THR A 93 16.98 -6.50 -0.36
C THR A 93 16.30 -5.24 -0.90
N GLN A 94 16.73 -4.78 -2.07
CA GLN A 94 16.10 -3.67 -2.79
C GLN A 94 14.73 -4.11 -3.33
N THR A 95 13.68 -3.40 -2.95
CA THR A 95 12.30 -3.74 -3.29
C THR A 95 11.57 -2.52 -3.85
N ASP A 96 11.03 -2.68 -5.05
CA ASP A 96 10.17 -1.70 -5.70
C ASP A 96 8.70 -2.07 -5.49
N PHE A 97 7.88 -1.06 -5.20
CA PHE A 97 6.44 -1.22 -5.00
C PHE A 97 5.68 -0.68 -6.21
N PHE A 98 4.84 -1.52 -6.80
CA PHE A 98 4.04 -1.20 -7.98
C PHE A 98 2.54 -1.35 -7.69
N HIS A 99 1.73 -0.57 -8.40
CA HIS A 99 0.28 -0.75 -8.40
C HIS A 99 -0.11 -1.94 -9.30
N ALA A 100 -0.86 -2.90 -8.77
CA ALA A 100 -1.49 -3.94 -9.57
C ALA A 100 -2.52 -3.34 -10.53
N THR A 101 -2.52 -3.76 -11.79
CA THR A 101 -3.42 -3.24 -12.85
C THR A 101 -4.54 -4.20 -13.22
N GLU A 102 -4.57 -5.37 -12.61
CA GLU A 102 -5.65 -6.34 -12.73
C GLU A 102 -6.09 -6.80 -11.34
N ASP A 103 -7.36 -7.19 -11.25
CA ASP A 103 -7.91 -7.75 -10.02
C ASP A 103 -7.44 -9.19 -9.83
N TRP A 104 -7.27 -9.61 -8.58
CA TRP A 104 -6.81 -10.94 -8.21
C TRP A 104 -7.32 -11.36 -6.83
N ASP A 105 -7.32 -12.66 -6.58
CA ASP A 105 -7.53 -13.28 -5.27
C ASP A 105 -6.67 -14.55 -5.15
N GLU A 106 -6.70 -15.18 -3.97
CA GLU A 106 -5.89 -16.37 -3.68
C GLU A 106 -6.39 -17.65 -4.38
N SER A 107 -7.54 -17.61 -5.06
CA SER A 107 -8.02 -18.73 -5.89
C SER A 107 -7.30 -18.81 -7.24
N TRP A 108 -6.50 -17.78 -7.57
CA TRP A 108 -5.74 -17.69 -8.80
C TRP A 108 -4.55 -18.67 -8.84
N SER A 109 -4.37 -19.37 -9.96
CA SER A 109 -3.39 -20.47 -10.09
C SER A 109 -2.04 -20.09 -10.74
N GLY A 110 -1.87 -18.84 -11.21
CA GLY A 110 -0.57 -18.15 -11.20
C GLY A 110 0.11 -17.82 -12.54
N SER A 111 0.35 -16.53 -12.71
CA SER A 111 1.57 -15.89 -13.28
C SER A 111 1.98 -14.78 -12.30
N HIS A 112 2.78 -13.77 -12.65
CA HIS A 112 2.81 -12.52 -11.85
C HIS A 112 1.57 -11.69 -12.17
N VAL A 113 0.97 -11.04 -11.17
CA VAL A 113 -0.11 -10.08 -11.44
C VAL A 113 0.47 -8.91 -12.21
N SER A 114 -0.21 -8.54 -13.27
CA SER A 114 0.12 -7.38 -14.09
C SER A 114 0.13 -6.15 -13.21
N HIS A 115 1.19 -5.36 -13.31
CA HIS A 115 1.35 -4.12 -12.56
C HIS A 115 1.81 -2.99 -13.49
N GLY A 116 1.63 -1.75 -13.03
CA GLY A 116 2.11 -0.56 -13.74
C GLY A 116 3.64 -0.49 -13.79
N THR A 117 4.15 0.46 -14.56
CA THR A 117 5.61 0.72 -14.67
C THR A 117 6.12 1.79 -13.70
N THR A 118 5.22 2.53 -13.04
CA THR A 118 5.59 3.52 -12.03
C THR A 118 6.00 2.83 -10.73
N ILE A 119 7.22 3.11 -10.26
CA ILE A 119 7.67 2.76 -8.91
C ILE A 119 7.05 3.79 -7.95
N TRP A 120 6.14 3.36 -7.09
CA TRP A 120 5.43 4.24 -6.16
C TRP A 120 6.17 4.41 -4.84
N ALA A 121 6.90 3.38 -4.43
CA ALA A 121 7.84 3.41 -3.32
C ALA A 121 9.01 2.47 -3.65
N ASN A 122 10.16 2.71 -3.03
CA ASN A 122 11.34 1.86 -3.09
C ASN A 122 11.95 1.79 -1.70
N GLU A 123 12.30 0.59 -1.25
CA GLU A 123 12.90 0.38 0.07
C GLU A 123 14.05 -0.63 0.01
N GLY A 124 15.08 -0.38 0.81
CA GLY A 124 16.24 -1.25 0.93
C GLY A 124 16.26 -1.95 2.28
N PHE A 125 15.67 -3.14 2.36
CA PHE A 125 15.61 -3.89 3.61
C PHE A 125 16.98 -4.46 3.99
N ASP A 126 17.63 -3.86 5.00
CA ASP A 126 18.99 -4.21 5.43
C ASP A 126 19.04 -4.92 6.80
N ASP A 127 18.08 -4.66 7.70
CA ASP A 127 17.91 -5.35 8.99
C ASP A 127 16.53 -6.03 9.18
N ASN A 128 16.45 -6.96 10.11
CA ASN A 128 15.20 -7.59 10.53
C ASN A 128 14.44 -6.65 11.46
N GLY A 129 13.11 -6.65 11.35
CA GLY A 129 12.26 -5.77 12.15
C GLY A 129 11.09 -5.21 11.37
N TRP A 130 10.39 -4.26 12.01
CA TRP A 130 9.31 -3.51 11.39
C TRP A 130 9.87 -2.38 10.54
N TRP A 131 9.34 -2.27 9.33
CA TRP A 131 9.61 -1.22 8.37
C TRP A 131 8.33 -0.46 8.07
N GLU A 132 8.45 0.86 7.93
CA GLU A 132 7.36 1.77 7.62
C GLU A 132 7.63 2.39 6.25
N ILE A 133 6.88 1.97 5.23
CA ILE A 133 7.05 2.44 3.85
C ILE A 133 5.96 3.45 3.54
N ASP A 134 6.33 4.69 3.22
CA ASP A 134 5.38 5.70 2.76
C ASP A 134 4.86 5.33 1.37
N ILE A 135 3.55 5.05 1.29
CA ILE A 135 2.83 4.73 0.06
C ILE A 135 1.73 5.75 -0.22
N THR A 136 1.80 6.95 0.39
CA THR A 136 0.76 7.98 0.31
C THR A 136 0.42 8.36 -1.13
N THR A 137 1.41 8.36 -2.04
CA THR A 137 1.20 8.73 -3.44
C THR A 137 0.44 7.67 -4.25
N LEU A 138 0.42 6.41 -3.78
CA LEU A 138 -0.20 5.28 -4.46
C LEU A 138 -1.72 5.20 -4.25
N VAL A 139 -2.23 5.73 -3.14
CA VAL A 139 -3.61 5.52 -2.67
C VAL A 139 -4.53 6.72 -2.87
#